data_AF-A0A8S2YHE5-F1
#
_entry.id   AF-A0A8S2YHE5-F1
#
_cell.length_a   1.000
_cell.length_b   1.000
_cell.length_c   1.000
_cell.angle_alpha   90.00
_cell.angle_beta   90.00
_cell.angle_gamma   90.00
#
_symmetry.space_group_name_H-M   'P 1'
#
loop_
_entity.id
_entity.type
_entity.pdbx_description
1 polymer ?
#
loop_
_entity_poly.entity_id
_entity_poly.type
_entity_poly.pdbx_seq_one_letter_code
_entity_poly.pdbx_strand_id
1 'polypeptide(L)'
;MTSSCRECDRGSHRCDGCRRLFCNTHFSEHERSLSQQLDNLTSEYSNLKQDVALPPSYESLTEDTELINKIDQWEGDIIRQVKQVAEAAREKIRCRSNTAVIERFRPEFEQFTEELQQTQRTNHVREPNIQLL
;
A
#
# COMPACT_ATOMS: atom_id res chain seq x y z
N MET A 1 40.42 -16.58 63.95
CA MET A 1 40.33 -15.23 63.35
C MET A 1 38.96 -14.68 63.68
N THR A 2 38.91 -13.65 64.50
CA THR A 2 37.67 -13.00 64.97
C THR A 2 36.99 -12.32 63.80
N SER A 3 35.88 -12.87 63.35
CA SER A 3 35.14 -12.34 62.22
C SER A 3 34.24 -11.20 62.72
N SER A 4 34.64 -9.97 62.42
CA SER A 4 34.03 -8.74 62.92
C SER A 4 33.22 -8.00 61.85
N CYS A 5 32.41 -7.02 62.26
CA CYS A 5 31.76 -6.11 61.32
C CYS A 5 32.82 -5.29 60.58
N ARG A 6 32.75 -5.25 59.25
CA ARG A 6 33.72 -4.51 58.41
C ARG A 6 33.78 -3.00 58.70
N GLU A 7 32.73 -2.42 59.26
CA GLU A 7 32.60 -0.98 59.47
C GLU A 7 32.94 -0.52 60.90
N CYS A 8 32.90 -1.41 61.90
CA CYS A 8 33.17 -1.03 63.29
C CYS A 8 33.82 -2.11 64.17
N ASP A 9 34.30 -3.20 63.58
CA ASP A 9 34.99 -4.31 64.24
C ASP A 9 34.23 -5.02 65.37
N ARG A 10 32.91 -4.82 65.46
CA ARG A 10 32.01 -5.51 66.41
C ARG A 10 30.84 -6.06 65.63
N GLY A 11 30.63 -7.38 65.53
CA GLY A 11 29.47 -7.88 64.80
C GLY A 11 29.32 -9.40 64.79
N SER A 12 28.07 -9.87 64.79
CA SER A 12 27.69 -11.29 64.88
C SER A 12 26.72 -11.74 63.78
N HIS A 13 26.22 -10.83 62.93
CA HIS A 13 25.20 -11.14 61.94
C HIS A 13 25.81 -11.25 60.55
N ARG A 14 25.60 -12.40 59.91
CA ARG A 14 26.13 -12.67 58.56
C ARG A 14 25.02 -12.52 57.53
N CYS A 15 25.26 -11.71 56.50
CA CYS A 15 24.46 -11.75 55.28
C CYS A 15 25.02 -12.85 54.37
N ASP A 16 24.24 -13.89 54.10
CA ASP A 16 24.69 -15.01 53.27
C ASP A 16 24.83 -14.64 51.78
N GLY A 17 23.99 -13.72 51.29
CA GLY A 17 24.08 -13.21 49.92
C GLY A 17 25.37 -12.43 49.67
N CYS A 18 25.73 -11.51 50.58
CA CYS A 18 26.95 -10.72 50.46
C CYS A 18 28.19 -11.40 51.05
N ARG A 19 28.01 -12.49 51.80
CA ARG A 19 29.05 -13.20 52.58
C ARG A 19 29.86 -12.25 53.48
N ARG A 20 29.18 -11.27 54.08
CA ARG A 20 29.78 -10.24 54.96
C ARG A 20 29.14 -10.27 56.34
N LEU A 21 29.93 -9.93 57.36
CA LEU A 21 29.49 -9.79 58.74
C LEU A 21 29.25 -8.32 59.08
N PHE A 22 28.18 -8.11 59.84
CA PHE A 22 27.70 -6.80 60.25
C PHE A 22 27.34 -6.80 61.75
N CYS A 23 27.39 -5.61 62.35
CA CYS A 23 26.74 -5.36 63.64
C CYS A 23 25.23 -5.16 63.39
N ASN A 24 24.41 -5.12 64.44
CA ASN A 24 22.96 -4.88 64.28
C ASN A 24 22.66 -3.60 63.49
N THR A 25 23.34 -2.50 63.81
CA THR A 25 23.13 -1.20 63.16
C THR A 25 23.44 -1.24 61.67
N HIS A 26 24.64 -1.72 61.32
CA HIS A 26 25.09 -1.82 59.92
C HIS A 26 24.35 -2.91 59.15
N PHE A 27 23.83 -3.95 59.82
CA PHE A 27 22.98 -4.94 59.18
C PHE A 27 21.64 -4.33 58.76
N SER A 28 21.02 -3.52 59.63
CA SER A 28 19.79 -2.80 59.29
C SER A 28 20.00 -1.73 58.19
N GLU A 29 21.16 -1.07 58.17
CA GLU A 29 21.52 -0.17 57.07
C GLU A 29 21.74 -0.90 55.75
N HIS A 30 22.41 -2.05 55.80
CA HIS A 30 22.62 -2.92 54.65
C HIS A 30 21.28 -3.43 54.09
N GLU A 31 20.38 -3.89 54.95
CA GLU A 31 19.04 -4.35 54.56
C GLU A 31 18.25 -3.22 53.88
N ARG A 32 18.26 -2.01 54.47
CA ARG A 32 17.62 -0.83 53.86
C ARG A 32 18.21 -0.49 52.49
N SER A 33 19.53 -0.58 52.33
CA SER A 33 20.20 -0.34 51.06
C SER A 33 19.80 -1.37 49.99
N LEU A 34 19.66 -2.64 50.37
CA LEU A 34 19.21 -3.70 49.46
C LEU A 34 17.76 -3.49 49.02
N SER A 35 16.87 -3.13 49.94
CA SER A 35 15.47 -2.81 49.60
C SER A 35 15.39 -1.64 48.62
N GLN A 36 16.16 -0.57 48.86
CA GLN A 36 16.22 0.57 47.94
C GLN A 36 16.71 0.18 46.53
N GLN A 37 17.71 -0.72 46.44
CA GLN A 37 18.20 -1.22 45.16
C GLN A 37 17.15 -2.06 44.41
N LEU A 38 16.37 -2.86 45.13
CA LEU A 38 15.27 -3.65 44.55
C LEU A 38 14.13 -2.76 44.05
N ASP A 39 13.78 -1.71 44.78
CA ASP A 39 12.76 -0.74 44.36
C ASP A 39 13.20 0.01 43.09
N ASN A 40 14.49 0.39 43.01
CA ASN A 40 15.07 1.02 41.83
C ASN A 40 15.03 0.06 40.63
N LEU A 41 15.46 -1.19 40.79
CA LEU A 41 15.41 -2.20 39.72
C LEU A 41 13.98 -2.46 39.23
N THR A 42 13.01 -2.49 40.15
CA THR A 42 11.59 -2.67 39.80
C THR A 42 11.05 -1.48 39.00
N SER A 43 11.48 -0.27 39.36
CA SER A 43 11.14 0.96 38.65
C SER A 43 11.78 1.00 37.25
N GLU A 44 13.07 0.67 37.14
CA GLU A 44 13.78 0.56 35.86
C GLU A 44 13.15 -0.49 34.95
N TYR A 45 12.79 -1.65 35.50
CA TYR A 45 12.10 -2.69 34.75
C TYR A 45 10.73 -2.24 34.27
N SER A 46 9.98 -1.50 35.09
CA SER A 46 8.68 -0.96 34.72
C SER A 46 8.80 0.08 33.60
N ASN A 47 9.82 0.94 33.67
CA ASN A 47 10.13 1.92 32.62
C ASN A 47 10.55 1.21 31.33
N LEU A 48 11.45 0.22 31.40
CA LEU A 48 11.85 -0.57 30.22
C LEU A 48 10.66 -1.30 29.61
N LYS A 49 9.79 -1.89 30.45
CA LYS A 49 8.56 -2.52 29.99
C LYS A 49 7.65 -1.51 29.31
N GLN A 50 7.56 -0.28 29.81
CA GLN A 50 6.80 0.78 29.16
C GLN A 50 7.46 1.23 27.85
N ASP A 51 8.79 1.36 27.80
CA ASP A 51 9.54 1.73 26.60
C ASP A 51 9.45 0.66 25.51
N VAL A 52 9.42 -0.62 25.89
CA VAL A 52 9.29 -1.77 24.99
C VAL A 52 7.83 -2.07 24.64
N ALA A 53 6.89 -1.82 25.55
CA ALA A 53 5.45 -2.01 25.33
C ALA A 53 4.77 -0.80 24.70
N LEU A 54 5.44 0.36 24.64
CA LEU A 54 5.13 1.37 23.65
C LEU A 54 5.30 0.67 22.29
N PRO A 55 4.22 0.48 21.51
CA PRO A 55 4.37 0.15 20.11
C PRO A 55 5.32 1.20 19.52
N PRO A 56 6.12 0.91 18.49
CA PRO A 56 6.81 1.95 17.75
C PRO A 56 5.74 2.97 17.34
N SER A 57 5.66 4.05 18.11
CA SER A 57 4.65 5.05 17.95
C SER A 57 5.07 5.78 16.69
N TYR A 58 4.21 5.71 15.70
CA TYR A 58 4.19 6.49 14.47
C TYR A 58 5.34 6.33 13.46
N GLU A 59 6.58 5.98 13.82
CA GLU A 59 7.71 5.94 12.86
C GLU A 59 7.81 4.66 12.02
N SER A 60 7.38 3.49 12.53
CA SER A 60 7.36 2.27 11.71
C SER A 60 6.12 2.13 10.83
N LEU A 61 5.09 2.97 11.05
CA LEU A 61 3.92 2.99 10.18
C LEU A 61 4.14 3.89 8.96
N THR A 62 5.01 4.90 9.01
CA THR A 62 5.17 5.83 7.88
C THR A 62 5.87 5.20 6.69
N GLU A 63 6.95 4.43 6.89
CA GLU A 63 7.66 3.80 5.77
C GLU A 63 6.82 2.71 5.10
N ASP A 64 6.18 1.84 5.89
CA ASP A 64 5.29 0.82 5.37
C ASP A 64 4.06 1.43 4.68
N THR A 65 3.48 2.51 5.25
CA THR A 65 2.35 3.20 4.61
C THR A 65 2.77 3.95 3.35
N GLU A 66 3.97 4.54 3.30
CA GLU A 66 4.51 5.17 2.09
C GLU A 66 4.80 4.15 0.98
N LEU A 67 5.37 2.99 1.33
CA LEU A 67 5.61 1.90 0.38
C LEU A 67 4.30 1.32 -0.15
N ILE A 68 3.30 1.11 0.72
CA ILE A 68 1.96 0.66 0.32
C ILE A 68 1.31 1.70 -0.61
N ASN A 69 1.34 2.99 -0.27
CA ASN A 69 0.80 4.05 -1.13
C ASN A 69 1.47 4.09 -2.51
N LYS A 70 2.79 3.85 -2.58
CA LYS A 70 3.51 3.75 -3.86
C LYS A 70 3.07 2.53 -4.67
N ILE A 71 2.86 1.39 -4.01
CA ILE A 71 2.34 0.17 -4.67
C ILE A 71 0.94 0.42 -5.22
N ASP A 72 0.05 1.03 -4.45
CA ASP A 72 -1.31 1.36 -4.87
C ASP A 72 -1.32 2.33 -6.07
N GLN A 73 -0.41 3.32 -6.05
CA GLN A 73 -0.23 4.24 -7.17
C GLN A 73 0.22 3.50 -8.43
N TRP A 74 1.22 2.61 -8.30
CA TRP A 74 1.72 1.82 -9.43
C TRP A 74 0.64 0.89 -9.99
N GLU A 75 -0.14 0.25 -9.13
CA GLU A 75 -1.27 -0.57 -9.55
C GLU A 75 -2.27 0.26 -10.36
N GLY A 76 -2.67 1.42 -9.84
CA GLY A 76 -3.60 2.33 -10.53
C GLY A 76 -3.08 2.80 -11.89
N ASP A 77 -1.80 3.13 -11.98
CA ASP A 77 -1.16 3.58 -13.22
C ASP A 77 -1.08 2.45 -14.26
N ILE A 78 -0.69 1.24 -13.86
CA ILE A 78 -0.61 0.08 -14.75
C ILE A 78 -1.99 -0.29 -15.29
N ILE A 79 -3.02 -0.36 -14.42
CA ILE A 79 -4.39 -0.64 -14.85
C ILE A 79 -4.86 0.39 -15.88
N ARG A 80 -4.55 1.67 -15.65
CA ARG A 80 -4.91 2.75 -16.58
C ARG A 80 -4.24 2.59 -17.94
N GLN A 81 -2.93 2.31 -17.95
CA GLN A 81 -2.17 2.11 -19.19
C GLN A 81 -2.69 0.91 -19.99
N VAL A 82 -2.91 -0.23 -19.33
CA VAL A 82 -3.45 -1.44 -19.98
C VAL A 82 -4.82 -1.16 -20.59
N LYS A 83 -5.70 -0.44 -19.88
CA LYS A 83 -7.01 -0.04 -20.41
C LYS A 83 -6.90 0.87 -21.64
N GLN A 84 -5.99 1.86 -21.62
CA GLN A 84 -5.76 2.75 -22.75
C GLN A 84 -5.25 1.99 -23.99
N VAL A 85 -4.29 1.09 -23.81
CA VAL A 85 -3.75 0.27 -24.91
C VAL A 85 -4.84 -0.65 -25.48
N ALA A 86 -5.63 -1.28 -24.62
CA ALA A 86 -6.74 -2.12 -25.05
C ALA A 86 -7.79 -1.33 -25.85
N GLU A 87 -8.14 -0.12 -25.41
CA GLU A 87 -9.10 0.71 -26.14
C GLU A 87 -8.55 1.21 -27.49
N ALA A 88 -7.28 1.63 -27.52
CA ALA A 88 -6.62 1.99 -28.78
C ALA A 88 -6.58 0.81 -29.77
N ALA A 89 -6.38 -0.42 -29.29
CA ALA A 89 -6.43 -1.62 -30.12
C ALA A 89 -7.85 -1.89 -30.66
N ARG A 90 -8.89 -1.78 -29.81
CA ARG A 90 -10.28 -1.90 -30.24
C ARG A 90 -10.64 -0.88 -31.31
N GLU A 91 -10.23 0.37 -31.12
CA GLU A 91 -10.53 1.44 -32.07
C GLU A 91 -9.83 1.22 -33.41
N LYS A 92 -8.56 0.79 -33.40
CA LYS A 92 -7.85 0.40 -34.63
C LYS A 92 -8.59 -0.70 -35.40
N ILE A 93 -9.14 -1.70 -34.72
CA ILE A 93 -9.92 -2.77 -35.35
C ILE A 93 -11.22 -2.20 -35.92
N ARG A 94 -11.97 -1.41 -35.15
CA ARG A 94 -13.22 -0.76 -35.60
C ARG A 94 -13.00 0.09 -36.85
N CYS A 95 -11.97 0.95 -36.85
CA CYS A 95 -11.62 1.75 -38.01
C CYS A 95 -11.31 0.87 -39.22
N ARG A 96 -10.46 -0.16 -39.07
CA ARG A 96 -10.12 -1.08 -40.16
C ARG A 96 -11.34 -1.81 -40.71
N SER A 97 -12.23 -2.31 -39.85
CA SER A 97 -13.46 -2.96 -40.28
C SER A 97 -14.38 -2.00 -41.02
N ASN A 98 -14.60 -0.78 -40.52
CA ASN A 98 -15.44 0.20 -41.18
C ASN A 98 -14.86 0.63 -42.54
N THR A 99 -13.56 0.91 -42.61
CA THR A 99 -12.89 1.22 -43.88
C THR A 99 -12.98 0.06 -44.86
N ALA A 100 -12.70 -1.17 -44.43
CA ALA A 100 -12.77 -2.35 -45.30
C ALA A 100 -14.19 -2.61 -45.84
N VAL A 101 -15.22 -2.40 -45.01
CA VAL A 101 -16.62 -2.52 -45.45
C VAL A 101 -16.97 -1.42 -46.46
N ILE A 102 -16.60 -0.17 -46.19
CA ILE A 102 -16.88 0.95 -47.10
C ILE A 102 -16.17 0.77 -48.43
N GLU A 103 -14.88 0.44 -48.42
CA GLU A 103 -14.09 0.22 -49.64
C GLU A 103 -14.60 -0.98 -50.45
N ARG A 104 -15.02 -2.06 -49.77
CA ARG A 104 -15.52 -3.26 -50.44
C ARG A 104 -16.79 -2.99 -51.24
N PHE A 105 -17.73 -2.21 -50.70
CA PHE A 105 -19.05 -1.99 -51.31
C PHE A 105 -19.14 -0.71 -52.15
N ARG A 106 -18.12 0.15 -52.10
CA ARG A 106 -18.07 1.40 -52.88
C ARG A 106 -18.31 1.18 -54.38
N PRO A 107 -17.64 0.25 -55.09
CA PRO A 107 -17.83 0.13 -56.53
C PRO A 107 -19.24 -0.34 -56.89
N GLU A 108 -19.86 -1.22 -56.10
CA GLU A 108 -21.25 -1.65 -56.33
C GLU A 108 -22.24 -0.51 -56.11
N PHE A 109 -22.02 0.36 -55.11
CA PHE A 109 -22.84 1.55 -54.90
C PHE A 109 -22.69 2.59 -56.01
N GLU A 110 -21.46 2.81 -56.50
CA GLU A 110 -21.17 3.71 -57.61
C GLU A 110 -21.85 3.21 -58.89
N GLN A 111 -21.69 1.92 -59.20
CA GLN A 111 -22.34 1.28 -60.34
C GLN A 111 -23.87 1.38 -60.26
N PHE A 112 -24.46 1.04 -59.11
CA PHE A 112 -25.91 1.13 -58.91
C PHE A 112 -26.42 2.56 -59.07
N THR A 113 -25.65 3.56 -58.61
CA THR A 113 -25.98 4.97 -58.77
C THR A 113 -25.93 5.40 -60.24
N GLU A 114 -24.93 4.95 -60.99
CA GLU A 114 -24.84 5.20 -62.44
C GLU A 114 -26.00 4.56 -63.21
N GLU A 115 -26.35 3.32 -62.87
CA GLU A 115 -27.50 2.60 -63.45
C GLU A 115 -28.83 3.33 -63.17
N LEU A 116 -29.02 3.84 -61.95
CA LEU A 116 -30.19 4.65 -61.60
C LEU A 116 -30.25 5.96 -62.39
N GLN A 117 -29.13 6.69 -62.48
CA GLN A 117 -29.07 7.94 -63.26
C GLN A 117 -29.31 7.68 -64.75
N GLN A 118 -28.76 6.58 -65.29
CA GLN A 118 -28.96 6.21 -66.67
C GLN A 118 -30.43 5.84 -66.92
N THR A 119 -31.05 5.09 -66.02
CA THR A 119 -32.48 4.73 -66.09
C THR A 119 -33.37 5.97 -66.02
N GLN A 120 -33.02 6.95 -65.19
CA GLN A 120 -33.76 8.22 -65.12
C GLN A 120 -33.63 9.02 -66.43
N ARG A 121 -32.44 9.05 -67.03
CA ARG A 121 -32.20 9.73 -68.31
C ARG A 121 -32.87 9.02 -69.49
N THR A 122 -32.89 7.69 -69.50
CA THR A 122 -33.52 6.90 -70.57
C THR A 122 -35.05 6.87 -70.44
N ASN A 123 -35.60 6.86 -69.22
CA ASN A 123 -37.05 6.98 -69.01
C ASN A 123 -37.59 8.40 -69.21
N HIS A 124 -36.74 9.43 -69.28
CA HIS A 124 -37.19 10.79 -69.60
C HIS A 124 -37.53 10.99 -71.10
N VAL A 125 -37.52 9.91 -71.91
CA VAL A 125 -38.04 9.92 -73.28
C VAL A 125 -39.10 8.82 -73.44
N ARG A 126 -40.33 9.09 -72.97
CA ARG A 126 -41.62 8.72 -73.58
C ARG A 126 -42.79 9.00 -72.62
N GLU A 127 -43.34 10.20 -72.71
CA GLU A 127 -44.79 10.34 -72.73
C GLU A 127 -45.16 10.77 -74.15
N PRO A 128 -45.72 9.88 -75.00
CA PRO A 128 -46.33 10.35 -76.22
C PRO A 128 -47.52 11.22 -75.84
N ASN A 129 -47.48 12.46 -76.30
CA ASN A 129 -48.56 13.45 -76.27
C ASN A 129 -49.90 12.76 -76.57
N ILE A 130 -50.74 12.54 -75.55
CA ILE A 130 -52.13 12.18 -75.76
C ILE A 130 -52.82 13.47 -76.19
N GLN A 131 -52.88 13.71 -77.51
CA GLN A 131 -53.79 14.70 -78.06
C GLN A 131 -55.21 14.17 -77.89
N LEU A 132 -55.90 14.72 -76.90
CA LEU A 132 -57.36 14.61 -76.74
C LEU A 132 -58.03 15.14 -78.01
N LEU A 133 -58.69 14.25 -78.75
CA LEU A 133 -59.79 14.55 -79.67
C LEU A 133 -61.07 13.97 -79.06
#